data_AF-A0A9W6I8T4-F1
#
_entry.id   AF-A0A9W6I8T4-F1
#
_cell.length_a   1.000
_cell.length_b   1.000
_cell.length_c   1.000
_cell.angle_alpha   90.00
_cell.angle_beta   90.00
_cell.angle_gamma   90.00
#
_symmetry.space_group_name_H-M   'P 1'
#
loop_
_entity.id
_entity.type
_entity.pdbx_description
1 polymer ?
#
loop_
_entity_poly.entity_id
_entity_poly.type
_entity_poly.pdbx_seq_one_letter_code
_entity_poly.pdbx_strand_id
1 'polypeptide(L)'
;MRQLENGRRLVASVVLTASTACVLTACGAGAPTSHDSAAHTGPPSPAASADTPGVLPADAVRGAGEADPVDVYAHDRPGMLSPAVRRFPARVYVPNSESDTVSVIDPRTYRVIREFPVHGRPQHVVPSWDLRTLWVNNNDGNTLTPINPMTGRPGKAVPVDDPYNLYFTPNGRTALVMAERNNRLDFRDPRTMRLRRSLSMPCRGINHGDFTVDETVFLASCEFSGQLVVVDVGARKVRSVIDLPGRGVPHSDMRSLGAHHGTAAGTAHEMSSGAARAAGHSSMPQDVKLSPDGTTFYVADMARGGVWLVDAERFRVRRFVRTGAGAHGLYVSRDSRLLYVSNRGAGSVSVISFARRRPVDTWRIPGGGSPDMGGVSADGRRLWLSGRYHGVVYVFDTGSGRLVRKIPVGAGPHGLAVYPQPGRYSLGHTGIFR
;
A
#
# COMPACT_ATOMS: atom_id res chain seq x y z
N MET A 1 -5.06 -54.65 45.51
CA MET A 1 -4.95 -55.22 44.16
C MET A 1 -4.06 -54.31 43.32
N ARG A 2 -2.93 -54.86 42.87
CA ARG A 2 -1.96 -54.42 41.83
C ARG A 2 -1.51 -52.95 41.77
N GLN A 3 -0.30 -52.75 42.32
CA GLN A 3 0.73 -51.89 41.73
C GLN A 3 1.23 -52.46 40.38
N LEU A 4 1.80 -51.61 39.52
CA LEU A 4 3.02 -51.92 38.77
C LEU A 4 3.66 -50.66 38.17
N GLU A 5 4.95 -50.55 38.45
CA GLU A 5 5.96 -49.62 37.95
C GLU A 5 6.27 -49.81 36.46
N ASN A 6 6.88 -48.79 35.84
CA ASN A 6 8.00 -48.84 34.89
C ASN A 6 8.21 -47.39 34.39
N GLY A 7 9.39 -46.80 34.27
CA GLY A 7 10.74 -47.34 34.13
C GLY A 7 11.43 -46.53 33.01
N ARG A 8 12.48 -45.78 33.36
CA ARG A 8 13.25 -44.78 32.59
C ARG A 8 13.79 -45.30 31.24
N ARG A 9 14.10 -44.39 30.31
CA ARG A 9 15.44 -44.28 29.66
C ARG A 9 15.66 -42.95 28.92
N LEU A 10 16.71 -42.24 29.34
CA LEU A 10 17.44 -41.20 28.62
C LEU A 10 18.14 -41.81 27.40
N VAL A 11 18.23 -41.07 26.29
CA VAL A 11 19.41 -41.10 25.40
C VAL A 11 19.72 -39.66 25.00
N ALA A 12 20.89 -39.20 25.43
CA ALA A 12 21.56 -38.01 24.94
C ALA A 12 22.41 -38.40 23.72
N SER A 13 22.40 -37.58 22.66
CA SER A 13 23.33 -37.70 21.54
C SER A 13 24.06 -36.38 21.36
N VAL A 14 25.34 -36.38 21.75
CA VAL A 14 26.38 -35.41 21.41
C VAL A 14 27.30 -36.11 20.41
N VAL A 15 27.47 -35.58 19.19
CA VAL A 15 28.62 -35.82 18.28
C VAL A 15 28.71 -34.58 17.38
N LEU A 16 29.64 -33.65 17.64
CA LEU A 16 31.05 -33.56 17.18
C LEU A 16 31.20 -32.82 15.84
N THR A 17 31.90 -31.68 15.93
CA THR A 17 32.41 -30.81 14.88
C THR A 17 33.41 -31.50 13.96
N ALA A 18 33.37 -31.19 12.67
CA ALA A 18 34.51 -31.35 11.77
C ALA A 18 34.62 -30.11 10.86
N SER A 19 35.64 -29.30 11.15
CA SER A 19 36.14 -28.22 10.31
C SER A 19 37.09 -28.80 9.28
N THR A 20 36.92 -28.45 8.00
CA THR A 20 37.97 -28.69 6.99
C THR A 20 38.23 -27.42 6.22
N ALA A 21 39.36 -26.80 6.52
CA ALA A 21 40.03 -25.84 5.65
C ALA A 21 40.76 -26.61 4.54
N CYS A 22 40.75 -26.07 3.32
CA CYS A 22 41.76 -26.44 2.33
C CYS A 22 42.22 -25.19 1.58
N VAL A 23 43.51 -25.19 1.32
CA VAL A 23 44.40 -24.07 1.03
C VAL A 23 44.56 -23.83 -0.48
N LEU A 24 44.86 -22.57 -0.79
CA LEU A 24 45.46 -21.96 -1.99
C LEU A 24 46.15 -22.88 -3.02
N THR A 25 45.93 -22.57 -4.29
CA THR A 25 47.03 -22.39 -5.27
C THR A 25 46.63 -21.37 -6.34
N ALA A 26 47.58 -20.48 -6.62
CA ALA A 26 47.54 -19.37 -7.58
C ALA A 26 48.11 -19.77 -8.96
N CYS A 27 48.25 -18.76 -9.82
CA CYS A 27 48.89 -18.67 -11.15
C CYS A 27 47.87 -18.64 -12.31
N GLY A 28 47.90 -17.69 -13.25
CA GLY A 28 48.95 -16.72 -13.55
C GLY A 28 48.48 -15.55 -14.42
N ALA A 29 49.37 -14.57 -14.48
CA ALA A 29 49.27 -13.30 -15.17
C ALA A 29 49.34 -13.43 -16.71
N GLY A 30 48.81 -12.42 -17.40
CA GLY A 30 48.96 -12.26 -18.85
C GLY A 30 48.39 -10.94 -19.36
N ALA A 31 49.15 -9.87 -19.20
CA ALA A 31 49.18 -8.69 -20.07
C ALA A 31 50.67 -8.35 -20.27
N PRO A 32 51.13 -7.58 -21.28
CA PRO A 32 50.38 -6.72 -22.21
C PRO A 32 50.82 -6.87 -23.70
N THR A 33 50.08 -6.28 -24.64
CA THR A 33 50.68 -5.76 -25.88
C THR A 33 50.06 -4.44 -26.29
N SER A 34 50.93 -3.44 -26.34
CA SER A 34 50.77 -2.12 -26.94
C SER A 34 50.77 -2.21 -28.46
N HIS A 35 49.88 -1.46 -29.12
CA HIS A 35 50.18 -0.92 -30.44
C HIS A 35 49.79 0.56 -30.48
N ASP A 36 50.78 1.31 -30.95
CA ASP A 36 50.87 2.76 -31.03
C ASP A 36 50.36 3.29 -32.38
N SER A 37 50.19 4.61 -32.44
CA SER A 37 50.03 5.48 -33.64
C SER A 37 48.65 5.44 -34.31
N ALA A 38 47.99 6.56 -34.64
CA ALA A 38 48.51 7.83 -35.15
C ALA A 38 47.43 8.93 -35.09
N ALA A 39 47.88 10.18 -35.00
CA ALA A 39 47.09 11.40 -34.91
C ALA A 39 46.49 11.83 -36.27
N HIS A 40 45.28 12.41 -36.23
CA HIS A 40 44.82 13.36 -37.24
C HIS A 40 44.23 14.61 -36.56
N THR A 41 44.82 15.74 -36.92
CA THR A 41 44.54 17.10 -36.48
C THR A 41 43.31 17.68 -37.19
N GLY A 42 42.35 18.20 -36.41
CA GLY A 42 41.26 19.06 -36.89
C GLY A 42 41.13 20.30 -35.99
N PRO A 43 40.75 21.47 -36.55
CA PRO A 43 40.84 22.77 -35.87
C PRO A 43 39.77 23.00 -34.78
N PRO A 44 39.99 23.92 -33.83
CA PRO A 44 39.15 24.05 -32.64
C PRO A 44 37.87 24.86 -32.92
N SER A 45 36.76 24.46 -32.30
CA SER A 45 35.53 25.26 -32.22
C SER A 45 35.25 25.67 -30.76
N PRO A 46 34.60 26.82 -30.56
CA PRO A 46 34.84 27.70 -29.43
C PRO A 46 34.14 27.30 -28.13
N ALA A 47 34.72 27.79 -27.03
CA ALA A 47 34.27 27.64 -25.66
C ALA A 47 32.79 28.00 -25.47
N ALA A 48 32.04 27.10 -24.84
CA ALA A 48 30.72 27.39 -24.30
C ALA A 48 30.88 28.10 -22.94
N SER A 49 30.41 29.34 -22.90
CA SER A 49 30.27 30.18 -21.73
C SER A 49 29.38 29.53 -20.68
N ALA A 50 29.79 29.65 -19.41
CA ALA A 50 28.94 29.37 -18.27
C ALA A 50 27.79 30.36 -18.21
N ASP A 51 26.55 29.87 -18.11
CA ASP A 51 25.39 30.70 -17.82
C ASP A 51 24.45 30.02 -16.81
N THR A 52 23.89 30.88 -15.97
CA THR A 52 23.27 30.61 -14.66
C THR A 52 21.87 29.97 -14.79
N PRO A 53 21.37 29.16 -13.83
CA PRO A 53 20.00 28.65 -13.89
C PRO A 53 18.96 29.77 -13.76
N GLY A 54 18.33 30.15 -14.88
CA GLY A 54 17.24 31.11 -14.95
C GLY A 54 15.91 30.54 -14.41
N VAL A 55 15.31 31.29 -13.49
CA VAL A 55 13.95 31.13 -12.98
C VAL A 55 12.94 31.31 -14.12
N LEU A 56 11.95 30.41 -14.25
CA LEU A 56 10.87 30.53 -15.24
C LEU A 56 9.91 31.68 -14.84
N PRO A 57 9.52 32.58 -15.76
CA PRO A 57 8.58 33.66 -15.47
C PRO A 57 7.15 33.14 -15.33
N ALA A 58 6.43 33.71 -14.36
CA ALA A 58 5.00 33.58 -14.20
C ALA A 58 4.26 34.39 -15.26
N ASP A 59 3.06 33.93 -15.58
CA ASP A 59 2.00 34.60 -16.35
C ASP A 59 2.07 34.51 -17.88
N ALA A 60 1.56 33.39 -18.39
CA ALA A 60 0.72 33.39 -19.58
C ALA A 60 -0.22 32.18 -19.52
N VAL A 61 -1.50 32.40 -19.23
CA VAL A 61 -2.69 31.88 -19.95
C VAL A 61 -3.91 32.39 -19.18
N ARG A 62 -4.59 33.41 -19.73
CA ARG A 62 -6.04 33.60 -19.51
C ARG A 62 -6.72 33.35 -20.85
N GLY A 63 -7.32 32.17 -20.99
CA GLY A 63 -8.19 31.77 -22.08
C GLY A 63 -9.56 31.41 -21.50
N ALA A 64 -10.60 31.80 -22.23
CA ALA A 64 -12.00 31.76 -21.81
C ALA A 64 -12.54 30.34 -21.53
N GLY A 65 -13.33 30.23 -20.46
CA GLY A 65 -14.43 29.25 -20.34
C GLY A 65 -14.06 27.77 -20.38
N GLU A 66 -13.04 27.35 -19.65
CA GLU A 66 -12.83 25.94 -19.31
C GLU A 66 -13.57 25.68 -17.99
N ALA A 67 -14.47 24.69 -17.94
CA ALA A 67 -14.98 24.20 -16.66
C ALA A 67 -13.75 23.88 -15.78
N ASP A 68 -13.74 24.34 -14.52
CA ASP A 68 -12.61 24.11 -13.62
C ASP A 68 -12.14 22.66 -13.76
N PRO A 69 -10.86 22.41 -14.08
CA PRO A 69 -10.38 21.05 -14.27
C PRO A 69 -10.66 20.28 -12.99
N VAL A 70 -11.44 19.19 -13.12
CA VAL A 70 -11.82 18.37 -11.99
C VAL A 70 -10.55 17.92 -11.27
N ASP A 71 -10.42 18.25 -9.99
CA ASP A 71 -9.44 17.68 -9.08
C ASP A 71 -10.24 17.00 -7.96
N VAL A 72 -10.42 15.69 -8.05
CA VAL A 72 -11.17 14.92 -7.04
C VAL A 72 -10.51 14.99 -5.65
N TYR A 73 -9.26 15.44 -5.56
CA TYR A 73 -8.52 15.65 -4.31
C TYR A 73 -8.41 17.15 -3.93
N ALA A 74 -9.18 18.05 -4.53
CA ALA A 74 -9.10 19.49 -4.25
C ALA A 74 -9.31 19.83 -2.76
N HIS A 75 -10.10 19.03 -2.03
CA HIS A 75 -10.35 19.20 -0.59
C HIS A 75 -9.31 18.52 0.31
N ASP A 76 -8.39 17.76 -0.28
CA ASP A 76 -7.31 17.06 0.41
C ASP A 76 -6.05 17.92 0.58
N ARG A 77 -6.13 19.22 0.26
CA ARG A 77 -5.00 20.16 0.29
C ARG A 77 -4.54 20.45 1.75
N PRO A 78 -3.26 20.84 1.96
CA PRO A 78 -2.78 21.23 3.28
C PRO A 78 -3.63 22.37 3.87
N GLY A 79 -3.96 22.27 5.16
CA GLY A 79 -4.79 23.25 5.86
C GLY A 79 -6.31 23.05 5.71
N MET A 80 -6.77 22.15 4.83
CA MET A 80 -8.20 21.87 4.60
C MET A 80 -8.77 20.81 5.56
N LEU A 81 -8.39 20.85 6.84
CA LEU A 81 -8.99 19.96 7.85
C LEU A 81 -10.46 20.37 8.08
N SER A 82 -11.38 19.41 8.00
CA SER A 82 -12.77 19.62 8.38
C SER A 82 -12.89 20.17 9.83
N PRO A 83 -13.83 21.10 10.11
CA PRO A 83 -14.10 21.56 11.47
C PRO A 83 -14.37 20.43 12.47
N ALA A 84 -14.89 19.30 11.99
CA ALA A 84 -15.18 18.12 12.82
C ALA A 84 -13.92 17.52 13.46
N VAL A 85 -12.75 17.69 12.83
CA VAL A 85 -11.53 16.94 13.15
C VAL A 85 -10.33 17.83 13.49
N ARG A 86 -10.39 19.14 13.22
CA ARG A 86 -9.28 20.09 13.42
C ARG A 86 -8.73 20.15 14.86
N ARG A 87 -9.52 19.71 15.85
CA ARG A 87 -9.11 19.67 17.27
C ARG A 87 -8.51 18.32 17.69
N PHE A 88 -8.57 17.30 16.84
CA PHE A 88 -8.04 15.98 17.16
C PHE A 88 -6.50 16.00 17.14
N PRO A 89 -5.83 15.38 18.12
CA PRO A 89 -4.38 15.24 18.09
C PRO A 89 -3.94 14.42 16.89
N ALA A 90 -2.95 14.90 16.15
CA ALA A 90 -2.34 14.16 15.06
C ALA A 90 -1.63 12.90 15.59
N ARG A 91 -1.96 11.74 15.02
CA ARG A 91 -1.46 10.42 15.41
C ARG A 91 -1.32 9.52 14.18
N VAL A 92 -0.49 8.51 14.30
CA VAL A 92 -0.42 7.41 13.32
C VAL A 92 -0.82 6.12 14.02
N TYR A 93 -1.83 5.43 13.48
CA TYR A 93 -2.38 4.20 14.02
C TYR A 93 -1.95 3.04 13.13
N VAL A 94 -1.21 2.10 13.69
CA VAL A 94 -0.54 1.03 12.94
C VAL A 94 -1.13 -0.31 13.39
N PRO A 95 -1.97 -0.96 12.56
CA PRO A 95 -2.43 -2.30 12.86
C PRO A 95 -1.29 -3.29 12.64
N ASN A 96 -0.95 -4.06 13.67
CA ASN A 96 0.10 -5.08 13.66
C ASN A 96 -0.58 -6.45 13.50
N SER A 97 -0.72 -6.91 12.25
CA SER A 97 -1.54 -8.07 11.91
C SER A 97 -1.10 -9.37 12.58
N GLU A 98 0.19 -9.52 12.90
CA GLU A 98 0.74 -10.75 13.47
C GLU A 98 0.89 -10.69 14.99
N SER A 99 0.74 -9.50 15.58
CA SER A 99 0.76 -9.31 17.04
C SER A 99 -0.62 -9.07 17.63
N ASP A 100 -1.67 -8.97 16.81
CA ASP A 100 -3.03 -8.64 17.25
C ASP A 100 -3.13 -7.34 18.04
N THR A 101 -2.28 -6.36 17.71
CA THR A 101 -2.24 -5.05 18.38
C THR A 101 -2.36 -3.87 17.41
N VAL A 102 -2.62 -2.68 17.95
CA VAL A 102 -2.46 -1.40 17.25
C VAL A 102 -1.46 -0.54 17.98
N SER A 103 -0.40 -0.13 17.28
CA SER A 103 0.55 0.87 17.76
C SER A 103 0.03 2.28 17.46
N VAL A 104 0.20 3.22 18.38
CA VAL A 104 -0.12 4.64 18.19
C VAL A 104 1.17 5.44 18.29
N ILE A 105 1.52 6.14 17.22
CA ILE A 105 2.73 6.95 17.11
C ILE A 105 2.35 8.43 17.16
N ASP A 106 3.13 9.21 17.91
CA ASP A 106 3.12 10.67 17.81
C ASP A 106 3.98 11.11 16.61
N PRO A 107 3.39 11.72 15.56
CA PRO A 107 4.11 12.08 14.34
C PRO A 107 5.11 13.22 14.53
N ARG A 108 5.06 13.96 15.65
CA ARG A 108 6.04 15.03 15.96
C ARG A 108 7.32 14.47 16.53
N THR A 109 7.21 13.48 17.42
CA THR A 109 8.34 12.90 18.15
C THR A 109 8.82 11.58 17.56
N TYR A 110 8.05 10.96 16.66
CA TYR A 110 8.29 9.63 16.09
C TYR A 110 8.30 8.51 17.14
N ARG A 111 7.71 8.74 18.32
CA ARG A 111 7.65 7.76 19.40
C ARG A 111 6.32 7.01 19.36
N VAL A 112 6.37 5.70 19.56
CA VAL A 112 5.20 4.92 19.93
C VAL A 112 4.77 5.37 21.33
N ILE A 113 3.59 5.97 21.43
CA ILE A 113 3.04 6.53 22.68
C ILE A 113 2.01 5.61 23.34
N ARG A 114 1.56 4.58 22.61
CA ARG A 114 0.64 3.56 23.10
C ARG A 114 0.67 2.35 22.19
N GLU A 115 0.44 1.19 22.76
CA GLU A 115 0.04 -0.01 22.05
C GLU A 115 -1.17 -0.61 22.79
N PHE A 116 -2.13 -1.17 22.06
CA PHE A 116 -3.26 -1.85 22.66
C PHE A 116 -3.67 -3.08 21.85
N PRO A 117 -4.14 -4.16 22.51
CA PRO A 117 -4.63 -5.35 21.83
C PRO A 117 -5.96 -5.08 21.14
N VAL A 118 -6.20 -5.81 20.06
CA VAL A 118 -7.48 -5.87 19.35
C VAL A 118 -7.83 -7.33 19.08
N HIS A 119 -8.97 -7.59 18.46
CA HIS A 119 -9.31 -8.96 18.09
C HIS A 119 -8.52 -9.35 16.83
N GLY A 120 -8.23 -10.63 16.68
CA GLY A 120 -7.18 -11.16 15.81
C GLY A 120 -7.04 -10.55 14.41
N ARG A 121 -5.79 -10.47 13.98
CA ARG A 121 -5.30 -10.05 12.66
C ARG A 121 -5.89 -8.73 12.16
N PRO A 122 -5.59 -7.59 12.81
CA PRO A 122 -5.98 -6.29 12.31
C PRO A 122 -5.26 -5.99 10.98
N GLN A 123 -6.01 -5.67 9.92
CA GLN A 123 -5.45 -5.40 8.58
C GLN A 123 -5.35 -3.91 8.27
N HIS A 124 -6.39 -3.13 8.60
CA HIS A 124 -6.45 -1.70 8.29
C HIS A 124 -6.98 -0.91 9.48
N VAL A 125 -6.55 0.35 9.58
CA VAL A 125 -7.26 1.35 10.36
C VAL A 125 -7.91 2.34 9.39
N VAL A 126 -9.23 2.48 9.45
CA VAL A 126 -10.01 3.23 8.45
C VAL A 126 -10.87 4.31 9.12
N PRO A 127 -10.76 5.59 8.71
CA PRO A 127 -11.67 6.62 9.19
C PRO A 127 -13.09 6.43 8.63
N SER A 128 -14.10 6.61 9.48
CA SER A 128 -15.50 6.69 9.10
C SER A 128 -15.74 7.85 8.13
N TRP A 129 -16.81 7.77 7.34
CA TRP A 129 -17.21 8.82 6.40
C TRP A 129 -17.29 10.22 7.02
N ASP A 130 -17.80 10.31 8.26
CA ASP A 130 -17.92 11.56 9.01
C ASP A 130 -16.63 11.98 9.72
N LEU A 131 -15.55 11.20 9.54
CA LEU A 131 -14.22 11.36 10.10
C LEU A 131 -14.16 11.25 11.64
N ARG A 132 -15.25 10.93 12.33
CA ARG A 132 -15.29 11.01 13.81
C ARG A 132 -14.85 9.73 14.51
N THR A 133 -14.77 8.62 13.78
CA THR A 133 -14.38 7.31 14.31
C THR A 133 -13.31 6.72 13.41
N LEU A 134 -12.29 6.07 13.97
CA LEU A 134 -11.44 5.15 13.20
C LEU A 134 -11.86 3.72 13.51
N TRP A 135 -11.87 2.85 12.52
CA TRP A 135 -12.21 1.44 12.66
C TRP A 135 -10.97 0.60 12.43
N VAL A 136 -10.65 -0.27 13.40
CA VAL A 136 -9.67 -1.33 13.20
C VAL A 136 -10.39 -2.52 12.62
N ASN A 137 -9.90 -2.98 11.48
CA ASN A 137 -10.45 -4.06 10.69
C ASN A 137 -9.84 -5.39 11.12
N ASN A 138 -10.43 -6.02 12.15
CA ASN A 138 -9.93 -7.26 12.76
C ASN A 138 -10.41 -8.46 11.94
N ASN A 139 -9.59 -8.90 11.00
CA ASN A 139 -10.03 -9.82 9.96
C ASN A 139 -10.35 -11.24 10.50
N ASP A 140 -9.46 -11.80 11.32
CA ASP A 140 -9.73 -13.07 12.02
C ASP A 140 -10.68 -12.91 13.18
N GLY A 141 -10.55 -11.78 13.87
CA GLY A 141 -11.38 -11.46 15.01
C GLY A 141 -12.85 -11.28 14.67
N ASN A 142 -13.22 -11.25 13.38
CA ASN A 142 -14.58 -11.01 12.89
C ASN A 142 -15.26 -9.84 13.61
N THR A 143 -14.50 -8.74 13.76
CA THR A 143 -14.98 -7.54 14.43
C THR A 143 -14.39 -6.26 13.82
N LEU A 144 -15.09 -5.14 14.05
CA LEU A 144 -14.51 -3.82 13.92
C LEU A 144 -14.30 -3.22 15.30
N THR A 145 -13.08 -2.81 15.64
CA THR A 145 -12.81 -2.07 16.90
C THR A 145 -12.84 -0.56 16.61
N PRO A 146 -13.77 0.22 17.19
CA PRO A 146 -13.75 1.66 17.02
C PRO A 146 -12.62 2.28 17.86
N ILE A 147 -12.00 3.34 17.36
CA ILE A 147 -11.06 4.20 18.07
C ILE A 147 -11.63 5.60 18.08
N ASN A 148 -11.66 6.22 19.27
CA ASN A 148 -11.94 7.64 19.39
C ASN A 148 -10.68 8.45 19.00
N PRO A 149 -10.69 9.24 17.90
CA PRO A 149 -9.49 9.93 17.44
C PRO A 149 -9.02 11.04 18.41
N MET A 150 -9.93 11.63 19.18
CA MET A 150 -9.58 12.65 20.19
C MET A 150 -8.67 12.06 21.27
N THR A 151 -9.05 10.91 21.82
CA THR A 151 -8.33 10.28 22.94
C THR A 151 -7.29 9.24 22.50
N GLY A 152 -7.43 8.72 21.28
CA GLY A 152 -6.66 7.60 20.75
C GLY A 152 -6.89 6.30 21.50
N ARG A 153 -8.06 6.13 22.14
CA ARG A 153 -8.42 4.91 22.89
C ARG A 153 -9.39 4.04 22.09
N PRO A 154 -9.24 2.71 22.14
CA PRO A 154 -10.23 1.79 21.56
C PRO A 154 -11.53 1.81 22.36
N GLY A 155 -12.65 1.54 21.68
CA GLY A 155 -13.95 1.28 22.26
C GLY A 155 -14.35 -0.20 22.15
N LYS A 156 -15.63 -0.49 22.41
CA LYS A 156 -16.16 -1.86 22.33
C LYS A 156 -16.20 -2.33 20.87
N ALA A 157 -15.60 -3.50 20.61
CA ALA A 157 -15.63 -4.12 19.30
C ALA A 157 -17.05 -4.49 18.86
N VAL A 158 -17.32 -4.35 17.57
CA VAL A 158 -18.62 -4.64 16.93
C VAL A 158 -18.48 -5.90 16.06
N PRO A 159 -19.34 -6.91 16.20
CA PRO A 159 -19.32 -8.11 15.36
C PRO A 159 -19.56 -7.78 13.88
N VAL A 160 -18.62 -8.18 13.03
CA VAL A 160 -18.60 -7.92 11.60
C VAL A 160 -17.80 -9.04 10.96
N ASP A 161 -18.43 -9.90 10.16
CA ASP A 161 -17.72 -11.03 9.54
C ASP A 161 -16.63 -10.54 8.58
N ASP A 162 -15.42 -11.09 8.74
CA ASP A 162 -14.26 -10.97 7.85
C ASP A 162 -13.99 -9.55 7.31
N PRO A 163 -13.84 -8.52 8.16
CA PRO A 163 -13.70 -7.17 7.68
C PRO A 163 -12.26 -6.90 7.26
N TYR A 164 -11.84 -7.37 6.09
CA TYR A 164 -10.50 -7.07 5.61
C TYR A 164 -10.34 -5.56 5.40
N ASN A 165 -11.19 -4.98 4.55
CA ASN A 165 -11.18 -3.55 4.23
C ASN A 165 -12.57 -2.94 4.41
N LEU A 166 -12.63 -1.64 4.61
CA LEU A 166 -13.84 -0.90 4.92
C LEU A 166 -13.91 0.36 4.07
N TYR A 167 -15.04 0.56 3.42
CA TYR A 167 -15.37 1.71 2.60
C TYR A 167 -16.71 2.30 3.02
N PHE A 168 -16.99 3.51 2.56
CA PHE A 168 -18.26 4.17 2.82
C PHE A 168 -18.77 4.83 1.55
N THR A 169 -20.08 4.86 1.38
CA THR A 169 -20.66 5.75 0.37
C THR A 169 -20.47 7.20 0.80
N PRO A 170 -20.20 8.12 -0.14
CA PRO A 170 -19.93 9.53 0.16
C PRO A 170 -21.03 10.21 0.98
N ASN A 171 -22.28 9.87 0.65
CA ASN A 171 -23.47 10.34 1.36
C ASN A 171 -23.65 9.77 2.78
N GLY A 172 -22.72 8.92 3.26
CA GLY A 172 -22.74 8.34 4.59
C GLY A 172 -23.92 7.41 4.86
N ARG A 173 -24.56 6.87 3.81
CA ARG A 173 -25.73 5.98 3.96
C ARG A 173 -25.37 4.52 4.11
N THR A 174 -24.19 4.11 3.64
CA THR A 174 -23.77 2.71 3.57
C THR A 174 -22.30 2.58 3.91
N ALA A 175 -21.97 1.61 4.77
CA ALA A 175 -20.63 1.05 4.89
C ALA A 175 -20.50 -0.17 3.99
N LEU A 176 -19.37 -0.30 3.31
CA LEU A 176 -19.03 -1.42 2.44
C LEU A 176 -17.88 -2.18 3.09
N VAL A 177 -18.11 -3.42 3.49
CA VAL A 177 -17.07 -4.29 4.03
C VAL A 177 -16.65 -5.30 2.98
N MET A 178 -15.35 -5.35 2.73
CA MET A 178 -14.71 -6.30 1.82
C MET A 178 -14.48 -7.60 2.59
N ALA A 179 -15.46 -8.50 2.52
CA ALA A 179 -15.41 -9.82 3.15
C ALA A 179 -14.73 -10.81 2.21
N GLU A 180 -13.42 -10.61 2.07
CA GLU A 180 -12.50 -11.29 1.16
C GLU A 180 -12.56 -12.82 1.27
N ARG A 181 -12.41 -13.38 2.48
CA ARG A 181 -12.49 -14.83 2.78
C ARG A 181 -13.86 -15.41 2.45
N ASN A 182 -14.89 -14.58 2.56
CA ASN A 182 -16.28 -14.95 2.26
C ASN A 182 -16.70 -14.65 0.81
N ASN A 183 -15.78 -14.14 -0.02
CA ASN A 183 -15.99 -13.84 -1.42
C ASN A 183 -17.22 -12.95 -1.70
N ARG A 184 -17.43 -11.91 -0.88
CA ARG A 184 -18.60 -11.03 -0.99
C ARG A 184 -18.32 -9.59 -0.54
N LEU A 185 -19.15 -8.68 -1.05
CA LEU A 185 -19.22 -7.29 -0.60
C LEU A 185 -20.44 -7.11 0.33
N ASP A 186 -20.20 -6.74 1.58
CA ASP A 186 -21.24 -6.54 2.58
C ASP A 186 -21.66 -5.06 2.65
N PHE A 187 -22.94 -4.79 2.44
CA PHE A 187 -23.57 -3.48 2.59
C PHE A 187 -24.16 -3.37 3.99
N ARG A 188 -23.60 -2.46 4.80
CA ARG A 188 -23.90 -2.32 6.22
C ARG A 188 -24.43 -0.93 6.55
N ASP A 189 -25.14 -0.83 7.66
CA ASP A 189 -25.44 0.46 8.28
C ASP A 189 -24.13 1.09 8.80
N PRO A 190 -23.77 2.32 8.42
CA PRO A 190 -22.44 2.83 8.70
C PRO A 190 -22.25 3.26 10.17
N ARG A 191 -23.33 3.47 10.94
CA ARG A 191 -23.26 3.84 12.36
C ARG A 191 -23.21 2.62 13.28
N THR A 192 -24.02 1.61 12.97
CA THR A 192 -24.21 0.42 13.81
C THR A 192 -23.45 -0.81 13.29
N MET A 193 -22.95 -0.76 12.05
CA MET A 193 -22.36 -1.88 11.31
C MET A 193 -23.27 -3.09 11.09
N ARG A 194 -24.58 -2.94 11.35
CA ARG A 194 -25.56 -3.99 11.08
C ARG A 194 -25.59 -4.32 9.58
N LEU A 195 -25.48 -5.60 9.24
CA LEU A 195 -25.60 -6.08 7.86
C LEU A 195 -26.99 -5.78 7.30
N ARG A 196 -27.03 -5.21 6.09
CA ARG A 196 -28.28 -4.96 5.35
C ARG A 196 -28.40 -5.90 4.15
N ARG A 197 -27.31 -6.13 3.42
CA ARG A 197 -27.28 -6.99 2.24
C ARG A 197 -25.85 -7.44 1.97
N SER A 198 -25.69 -8.62 1.39
CA SER A 198 -24.43 -9.06 0.80
C SER A 198 -24.59 -9.24 -0.71
N LEU A 199 -23.51 -8.96 -1.44
CA LEU A 199 -23.39 -9.20 -2.88
C LEU A 199 -22.22 -10.17 -3.11
N SER A 200 -22.50 -11.36 -3.62
CA SER A 200 -21.45 -12.34 -3.95
C SER A 200 -20.58 -11.84 -5.10
N MET A 201 -19.27 -12.06 -5.00
CA MET A 201 -18.33 -11.61 -6.02
C MET A 201 -18.07 -12.71 -7.07
N PRO A 202 -18.06 -12.36 -8.37
CA PRO A 202 -17.73 -13.29 -9.46
C PRO A 202 -16.21 -13.51 -9.63
N CYS A 203 -15.39 -12.84 -8.82
CA CYS A 203 -13.93 -12.90 -8.82
C CYS A 203 -13.45 -13.22 -7.40
N ARG A 204 -12.20 -13.66 -7.22
CA ARG A 204 -11.66 -14.03 -5.89
C ARG A 204 -10.79 -12.93 -5.30
N GLY A 205 -10.94 -12.69 -4.00
CA GLY A 205 -10.08 -11.77 -3.26
C GLY A 205 -10.47 -10.31 -3.41
N ILE A 206 -11.77 -9.98 -3.37
CA ILE A 206 -12.19 -8.57 -3.35
C ILE A 206 -11.55 -7.85 -2.16
N ASN A 207 -10.86 -6.74 -2.40
CA ASN A 207 -10.15 -6.07 -1.31
C ASN A 207 -10.04 -4.56 -1.41
N HIS A 208 -9.31 -4.03 -2.38
CA HIS A 208 -9.06 -2.60 -2.48
C HIS A 208 -9.85 -2.00 -3.62
N GLY A 209 -10.37 -0.79 -3.45
CA GLY A 209 -11.05 -0.08 -4.50
C GLY A 209 -11.06 1.42 -4.30
N ASP A 210 -11.58 2.11 -5.31
CA ASP A 210 -11.90 3.54 -5.27
C ASP A 210 -13.16 3.77 -6.12
N PHE A 211 -13.72 4.97 -6.01
CA PHE A 211 -14.93 5.36 -6.70
C PHE A 211 -14.63 6.16 -7.96
N THR A 212 -15.58 6.16 -8.91
CA THR A 212 -15.62 7.13 -10.00
C THR A 212 -15.86 8.56 -9.48
N VAL A 213 -15.65 9.57 -10.33
CA VAL A 213 -15.79 11.00 -9.97
C VAL A 213 -17.16 11.37 -9.42
N ASP A 214 -18.23 10.75 -9.93
CA ASP A 214 -19.61 10.92 -9.47
C ASP A 214 -19.95 10.06 -8.23
N GLU A 215 -18.99 9.25 -7.80
CA GLU A 215 -19.01 8.39 -6.64
C GLU A 215 -20.13 7.33 -6.63
N THR A 216 -20.65 6.98 -7.81
CA THR A 216 -21.73 6.00 -7.96
C THR A 216 -21.24 4.59 -8.27
N VAL A 217 -20.07 4.48 -8.89
CA VAL A 217 -19.44 3.22 -9.28
C VAL A 217 -18.16 2.99 -8.49
N PHE A 218 -18.01 1.78 -7.99
CA PHE A 218 -16.86 1.34 -7.22
C PHE A 218 -16.06 0.31 -8.04
N LEU A 219 -14.80 0.62 -8.34
CA LEU A 219 -13.87 -0.32 -8.97
C LEU A 219 -13.01 -0.94 -7.88
N ALA A 220 -13.04 -2.27 -7.77
CA ALA A 220 -12.25 -2.99 -6.78
C ALA A 220 -11.33 -4.04 -7.41
N SER A 221 -10.18 -4.27 -6.80
CA SER A 221 -9.28 -5.38 -7.11
C SER A 221 -9.82 -6.69 -6.57
N CYS A 222 -9.59 -7.75 -7.34
CA CYS A 222 -9.78 -9.15 -6.94
C CYS A 222 -8.39 -9.81 -6.96
N GLU A 223 -7.71 -9.79 -5.82
CA GLU A 223 -6.27 -10.03 -5.75
C GLU A 223 -5.88 -11.42 -6.26
N PHE A 224 -6.72 -12.42 -5.99
CA PHE A 224 -6.35 -13.83 -6.21
C PHE A 224 -6.85 -14.40 -7.52
N SER A 225 -7.49 -13.59 -8.37
CA SER A 225 -7.91 -13.99 -9.71
C SER A 225 -7.35 -13.11 -10.83
N GLY A 226 -6.49 -12.11 -10.52
CA GLY A 226 -5.92 -11.23 -11.54
C GLY A 226 -6.98 -10.37 -12.24
N GLN A 227 -8.04 -10.00 -11.52
CA GLN A 227 -9.22 -9.33 -12.05
C GLN A 227 -9.52 -8.05 -11.27
N LEU A 228 -10.32 -7.18 -11.89
CA LEU A 228 -11.04 -6.10 -11.21
C LEU A 228 -12.53 -6.33 -11.34
N VAL A 229 -13.31 -5.86 -10.37
CA VAL A 229 -14.77 -5.88 -10.39
C VAL A 229 -15.31 -4.46 -10.35
N VAL A 230 -16.28 -4.18 -11.21
CA VAL A 230 -16.99 -2.90 -11.28
C VAL A 230 -18.34 -3.08 -10.63
N VAL A 231 -18.62 -2.34 -9.56
CA VAL A 231 -19.84 -2.45 -8.77
C VAL A 231 -20.63 -1.15 -8.82
N ASP A 232 -21.90 -1.25 -9.18
CA ASP A 232 -22.86 -0.18 -8.96
C ASP A 232 -23.30 -0.19 -7.50
N VAL A 233 -22.90 0.80 -6.72
CA VAL A 233 -23.15 0.80 -5.28
C VAL A 233 -24.59 1.17 -4.95
N GLY A 234 -25.21 2.03 -5.75
CA GLY A 234 -26.61 2.43 -5.60
C GLY A 234 -27.57 1.28 -5.90
N ALA A 235 -27.36 0.60 -7.04
CA ALA A 235 -28.13 -0.56 -7.45
C ALA A 235 -27.69 -1.87 -6.77
N ARG A 236 -26.56 -1.87 -6.06
CA ARG A 236 -25.99 -3.01 -5.34
C ARG A 236 -25.79 -4.24 -6.23
N LYS A 237 -25.23 -4.00 -7.42
CA LYS A 237 -25.01 -5.03 -8.45
C LYS A 237 -23.63 -4.93 -9.05
N VAL A 238 -23.07 -6.08 -9.43
CA VAL A 238 -21.88 -6.12 -10.28
C VAL A 238 -22.29 -5.65 -11.68
N ARG A 239 -21.56 -4.67 -12.22
CA ARG A 239 -21.72 -4.20 -13.61
C ARG A 239 -20.88 -5.04 -14.57
N SER A 240 -19.62 -5.30 -14.21
CA SER A 240 -18.69 -6.07 -15.04
C SER A 240 -17.49 -6.56 -14.24
N VAL A 241 -16.72 -7.45 -14.86
CA VAL A 241 -15.40 -7.91 -14.40
C VAL A 241 -14.40 -7.57 -15.50
N ILE A 242 -13.19 -7.17 -15.12
CA ILE A 242 -12.10 -6.82 -16.03
C ILE A 242 -10.95 -7.79 -15.78
N ASP A 243 -10.55 -8.55 -16.79
CA ASP A 243 -9.35 -9.38 -16.73
C ASP A 243 -8.10 -8.52 -16.96
N LEU A 244 -7.12 -8.61 -16.06
CA LEU A 244 -5.84 -7.94 -16.24
C LEU A 244 -4.92 -8.78 -17.14
N PRO A 245 -4.33 -8.20 -18.21
CA PRO A 245 -3.57 -8.96 -19.18
C PRO A 245 -2.38 -9.72 -18.58
N GLY A 246 -2.24 -10.99 -18.98
CA GLY A 246 -1.17 -11.86 -18.53
C GLY A 246 -0.24 -12.35 -19.64
N ARG A 247 0.96 -11.77 -19.74
CA ARG A 247 2.13 -12.50 -20.25
C ARG A 247 3.18 -12.54 -19.14
N GLY A 248 3.69 -13.75 -18.89
CA GLY A 248 4.52 -14.11 -17.75
C GLY A 248 5.85 -13.37 -17.72
N VAL A 249 6.27 -12.97 -16.51
CA VAL A 249 7.66 -12.63 -16.24
C VAL A 249 8.38 -13.97 -16.02
N PRO A 250 9.53 -14.23 -16.68
CA PRO A 250 10.29 -15.46 -16.46
C PRO A 250 10.67 -15.66 -14.98
N HIS A 251 10.59 -16.91 -14.54
CA HIS A 251 10.73 -17.38 -13.15
C HIS A 251 12.06 -17.07 -12.43
N SER A 252 13.04 -16.43 -13.08
CA SER A 252 14.38 -16.21 -12.51
C SER A 252 14.45 -15.09 -11.47
N ASP A 253 13.53 -14.12 -11.50
CA ASP A 253 13.70 -12.87 -10.74
C ASP A 253 12.94 -12.85 -9.39
N MET A 254 12.21 -13.92 -9.05
CA MET A 254 11.28 -13.94 -7.91
C MET A 254 11.71 -14.82 -6.72
N ARG A 255 12.84 -15.54 -6.82
CA ARG A 255 13.38 -16.35 -5.71
C ARG A 255 13.92 -15.53 -4.53
N SER A 256 14.12 -14.22 -4.68
CA SER A 256 14.56 -13.34 -3.59
C SER A 256 13.42 -12.84 -2.70
N LEU A 257 12.14 -13.06 -3.07
CA LEU A 257 10.98 -12.48 -2.37
C LEU A 257 10.52 -13.25 -1.12
N GLY A 258 11.06 -14.45 -0.86
CA GLY A 258 10.61 -15.31 0.25
C GLY A 258 11.72 -15.90 1.13
N ALA A 259 12.97 -15.45 0.98
CA ALA A 259 14.13 -16.08 1.62
C ALA A 259 14.75 -15.30 2.79
N HIS A 260 14.15 -14.18 3.22
CA HIS A 260 14.70 -13.42 4.35
C HIS A 260 13.69 -13.26 5.49
N HIS A 261 13.92 -14.08 6.52
CA HIS A 261 13.43 -14.00 7.91
C HIS A 261 11.95 -14.32 8.13
N GLY A 262 11.63 -15.61 8.13
CA GLY A 262 10.34 -16.12 8.57
C GLY A 262 10.25 -16.33 10.08
N THR A 263 9.08 -16.03 10.63
CA THR A 263 8.45 -16.82 11.70
C THR A 263 7.12 -17.37 11.17
N ALA A 264 6.79 -18.60 11.55
CA ALA A 264 5.83 -19.48 10.87
C ALA A 264 4.36 -19.02 10.77
N ALA A 265 3.96 -17.91 11.40
CA ALA A 265 2.56 -17.47 11.46
C ALA A 265 2.09 -16.63 10.25
N GLY A 266 3.00 -15.97 9.51
CA GLY A 266 2.65 -15.13 8.34
C GLY A 266 2.30 -15.90 7.06
N THR A 267 2.46 -17.23 7.09
CA THR A 267 2.44 -18.08 5.90
C THR A 267 1.05 -18.29 5.30
N ALA A 268 -0.04 -18.21 6.08
CA ALA A 268 -1.37 -18.61 5.60
C ALA A 268 -1.98 -17.64 4.56
N HIS A 269 -1.67 -16.34 4.61
CA HIS A 269 -2.15 -15.37 3.60
C HIS A 269 -1.10 -15.07 2.52
N GLU A 270 0.20 -15.23 2.78
CA GLU A 270 1.21 -15.25 1.70
C GLU A 270 1.07 -16.47 0.77
N MET A 271 0.51 -17.57 1.27
CA MET A 271 0.05 -18.69 0.46
C MET A 271 -0.96 -18.25 -0.62
N SER A 272 -1.60 -17.08 -0.52
CA SER A 272 -2.45 -16.52 -1.58
C SER A 272 -1.65 -15.96 -2.77
N SER A 273 -0.44 -15.43 -2.54
CA SER A 273 0.50 -15.11 -3.62
C SER A 273 1.01 -16.38 -4.31
N GLY A 274 1.13 -17.47 -3.54
CA GLY A 274 1.30 -18.83 -4.05
C GLY A 274 0.06 -19.37 -4.77
N ALA A 275 -1.15 -19.04 -4.31
CA ALA A 275 -2.42 -19.51 -4.88
C ALA A 275 -2.81 -18.78 -6.18
N ALA A 276 -2.51 -17.49 -6.31
CA ALA A 276 -2.64 -16.74 -7.57
C ALA A 276 -1.66 -17.29 -8.62
N ARG A 277 -0.42 -17.60 -8.20
CA ARG A 277 0.60 -18.28 -9.02
C ARG A 277 0.18 -19.71 -9.40
N ALA A 278 -0.36 -20.48 -8.45
CA ALA A 278 -0.82 -21.86 -8.67
C ALA A 278 -2.05 -21.94 -9.58
N ALA A 279 -2.88 -20.89 -9.60
CA ALA A 279 -4.02 -20.74 -10.51
C ALA A 279 -3.63 -20.18 -11.89
N GLY A 280 -2.33 -20.00 -12.19
CA GLY A 280 -1.86 -19.55 -13.50
C GLY A 280 -2.07 -18.07 -13.81
N HIS A 281 -2.48 -17.25 -12.82
CA HIS A 281 -2.65 -15.82 -13.01
C HIS A 281 -1.31 -15.09 -12.86
N SER A 282 -0.99 -14.22 -13.81
CA SER A 282 0.25 -13.42 -13.81
C SER A 282 0.06 -11.99 -13.30
N SER A 283 -1.05 -11.74 -12.62
CA SER A 283 -1.47 -10.46 -12.04
C SER A 283 -2.02 -10.71 -10.64
N MET A 284 -1.67 -9.84 -9.70
CA MET A 284 -2.19 -9.84 -8.34
C MET A 284 -2.48 -8.38 -7.96
N PRO A 285 -3.62 -7.83 -8.43
CA PRO A 285 -3.95 -6.42 -8.20
C PRO A 285 -4.14 -6.16 -6.70
N GLN A 286 -3.69 -5.02 -6.22
CA GLN A 286 -3.72 -4.57 -4.82
C GLN A 286 -4.50 -3.26 -4.76
N ASP A 287 -3.92 -2.18 -4.25
CA ASP A 287 -4.58 -0.89 -4.05
C ASP A 287 -5.03 -0.23 -5.38
N VAL A 288 -6.11 0.56 -5.31
CA VAL A 288 -6.75 1.23 -6.44
C VAL A 288 -6.94 2.70 -6.08
N LYS A 289 -6.56 3.62 -6.98
CA LYS A 289 -6.81 5.07 -6.83
C LYS A 289 -7.22 5.73 -8.13
N LEU A 290 -8.21 6.62 -8.07
CA LEU A 290 -8.58 7.47 -9.20
C LEU A 290 -7.55 8.59 -9.40
N SER A 291 -7.26 8.96 -10.64
CA SER A 291 -6.47 10.14 -10.96
C SER A 291 -7.18 11.43 -10.53
N PRO A 292 -6.45 12.53 -10.28
CA PRO A 292 -7.03 13.83 -9.94
C PRO A 292 -8.10 14.29 -10.92
N ASP A 293 -7.82 14.14 -12.22
CA ASP A 293 -8.73 14.47 -13.32
C ASP A 293 -9.97 13.57 -13.43
N GLY A 294 -10.08 12.53 -12.60
CA GLY A 294 -11.21 11.61 -12.58
C GLY A 294 -11.26 10.62 -13.75
N THR A 295 -10.27 10.60 -14.64
CA THR A 295 -10.35 9.87 -15.92
C THR A 295 -9.71 8.47 -15.91
N THR A 296 -8.84 8.18 -14.95
CA THR A 296 -8.01 6.97 -14.96
C THR A 296 -7.86 6.39 -13.57
N PHE A 297 -8.24 5.14 -13.37
CA PHE A 297 -7.84 4.36 -12.20
C PHE A 297 -6.41 3.85 -12.35
N TYR A 298 -5.65 3.98 -11.29
CA TYR A 298 -4.34 3.40 -11.08
C TYR A 298 -4.53 2.20 -10.16
N VAL A 299 -4.11 1.01 -10.61
CA VAL A 299 -4.25 -0.25 -9.86
C VAL A 299 -2.88 -0.86 -9.66
N ALA A 300 -2.39 -0.92 -8.44
CA ALA A 300 -1.12 -1.57 -8.12
C ALA A 300 -1.23 -3.08 -8.41
N ASP A 301 -0.15 -3.69 -8.92
CA ASP A 301 -0.07 -5.12 -9.18
C ASP A 301 1.21 -5.67 -8.57
N MET A 302 1.04 -6.41 -7.48
CA MET A 302 2.15 -6.90 -6.67
C MET A 302 2.95 -7.97 -7.42
N ALA A 303 2.26 -8.86 -8.15
CA ALA A 303 2.93 -9.93 -8.92
C ALA A 303 3.69 -9.38 -10.13
N ARG A 304 3.19 -8.31 -10.77
CA ARG A 304 3.83 -7.72 -11.96
C ARG A 304 4.85 -6.62 -11.65
N GLY A 305 4.81 -6.04 -10.45
CA GLY A 305 5.73 -4.97 -10.06
C GLY A 305 5.45 -3.65 -10.79
N GLY A 306 4.22 -3.15 -10.71
CA GLY A 306 3.81 -1.93 -11.39
C GLY A 306 2.37 -1.55 -11.14
N VAL A 307 1.86 -0.65 -11.98
CA VAL A 307 0.51 -0.11 -11.88
C VAL A 307 -0.18 -0.21 -13.24
N TRP A 308 -1.39 -0.76 -13.27
CA TRP A 308 -2.28 -0.71 -14.43
C TRP A 308 -2.99 0.64 -14.49
N LEU A 309 -3.08 1.21 -15.69
CA LEU A 309 -3.95 2.35 -15.98
C LEU A 309 -5.24 1.83 -16.60
N VAL A 310 -6.37 2.08 -15.94
CA VAL A 310 -7.71 1.65 -16.37
C VAL A 310 -8.56 2.89 -16.61
N ASP A 311 -9.21 2.96 -17.77
CA ASP A 311 -10.14 4.05 -18.11
C ASP A 311 -11.32 4.07 -17.14
N ALA A 312 -11.59 5.21 -16.49
CA ALA A 312 -12.58 5.31 -15.41
C ALA A 312 -14.04 5.41 -15.91
N GLU A 313 -14.25 5.69 -17.20
CA GLU A 313 -15.58 5.76 -17.79
C GLU A 313 -15.95 4.43 -18.47
N ARG A 314 -15.04 3.90 -19.27
CA ARG A 314 -15.24 2.70 -20.10
C ARG A 314 -14.82 1.41 -19.40
N PHE A 315 -14.10 1.51 -18.27
CA PHE A 315 -13.59 0.36 -17.51
C PHE A 315 -12.73 -0.58 -18.37
N ARG A 316 -11.80 -0.01 -19.15
CA ARG A 316 -10.88 -0.75 -20.02
C ARG A 316 -9.44 -0.52 -19.62
N VAL A 317 -8.65 -1.60 -19.57
CA VAL A 317 -7.21 -1.52 -19.33
C VAL A 317 -6.55 -0.80 -20.51
N ARG A 318 -5.79 0.26 -20.22
CA ARG A 318 -5.10 1.09 -21.23
C ARG A 318 -3.67 0.65 -21.42
N ARG A 319 -2.90 0.56 -20.33
CA ARG A 319 -1.48 0.16 -20.33
C ARG A 319 -1.00 -0.19 -18.94
N PHE A 320 0.17 -0.82 -18.88
CA PHE A 320 0.91 -1.04 -17.65
C PHE A 320 2.05 -0.01 -17.50
N VAL A 321 2.33 0.38 -16.26
CA VAL A 321 3.44 1.26 -15.88
C VAL A 321 4.30 0.53 -14.87
N ARG A 322 5.53 0.16 -15.26
CA ARG A 322 6.46 -0.54 -14.36
C ARG A 322 6.89 0.36 -13.20
N THR A 323 6.96 -0.20 -12.00
CA THR A 323 7.54 0.42 -10.80
C THR A 323 8.64 -0.49 -10.26
N GLY A 324 8.56 -0.94 -8.99
CA GLY A 324 9.41 -1.98 -8.42
C GLY A 324 8.62 -3.24 -8.08
N ALA A 325 9.35 -4.32 -7.79
CA ALA A 325 8.76 -5.59 -7.37
C ALA A 325 7.85 -5.41 -6.14
N GLY A 326 6.68 -6.04 -6.18
CA GLY A 326 5.70 -5.98 -5.10
C GLY A 326 5.02 -4.61 -4.95
N ALA A 327 4.69 -3.94 -6.04
CA ALA A 327 3.88 -2.71 -6.01
C ALA A 327 2.58 -2.97 -5.23
N HIS A 328 2.29 -2.13 -4.22
CA HIS A 328 1.23 -2.44 -3.25
C HIS A 328 0.31 -1.26 -2.94
N GLY A 329 0.74 -0.29 -2.12
CA GLY A 329 -0.05 0.86 -1.68
C GLY A 329 0.11 2.08 -2.59
N LEU A 330 -0.97 2.83 -2.76
CA LEU A 330 -1.07 3.99 -3.66
C LEU A 330 -1.49 5.27 -2.89
N TYR A 331 -0.61 6.28 -2.89
CA TYR A 331 -0.81 7.53 -2.14
C TYR A 331 -0.62 8.78 -2.98
N VAL A 332 -1.66 9.60 -3.09
CA VAL A 332 -1.63 10.86 -3.84
C VAL A 332 -0.98 11.97 -3.02
N SER A 333 -0.12 12.77 -3.64
CA SER A 333 0.45 13.96 -3.02
C SER A 333 -0.64 15.00 -2.75
N ARG A 334 -0.47 15.81 -1.70
CA ARG A 334 -1.47 16.79 -1.28
C ARG A 334 -1.72 17.92 -2.28
N ASP A 335 -0.88 18.05 -3.30
CA ASP A 335 -1.04 18.97 -4.43
C ASP A 335 -1.59 18.31 -5.71
N SER A 336 -1.97 17.03 -5.62
CA SER A 336 -2.53 16.22 -6.70
C SER A 336 -1.60 16.01 -7.90
N ARG A 337 -0.29 16.20 -7.75
CA ARG A 337 0.66 16.08 -8.87
C ARG A 337 1.34 14.72 -9.00
N LEU A 338 1.52 14.04 -7.87
CA LEU A 338 2.31 12.82 -7.76
C LEU A 338 1.51 11.69 -7.12
N LEU A 339 1.84 10.47 -7.51
CA LEU A 339 1.39 9.23 -6.89
C LEU A 339 2.61 8.48 -6.36
N TYR A 340 2.64 8.25 -5.05
CA TYR A 340 3.64 7.41 -4.40
C TYR A 340 3.16 5.97 -4.40
N VAL A 341 4.00 5.06 -4.90
CA VAL A 341 3.74 3.62 -5.01
C VAL A 341 4.74 2.89 -4.13
N SER A 342 4.29 2.24 -3.07
CA SER A 342 5.17 1.37 -2.28
C SER A 342 5.46 0.08 -3.05
N ASN A 343 6.73 -0.31 -3.09
CA ASN A 343 7.18 -1.55 -3.72
C ASN A 343 7.72 -2.47 -2.61
N ARG A 344 6.82 -3.28 -2.03
CA ARG A 344 7.08 -4.11 -0.85
C ARG A 344 8.26 -5.06 -1.08
N GLY A 345 8.29 -5.72 -2.23
CA GLY A 345 9.36 -6.67 -2.58
C GLY A 345 10.69 -6.02 -2.93
N ALA A 346 10.67 -4.80 -3.46
CA ALA A 346 11.87 -4.06 -3.85
C ALA A 346 12.48 -3.19 -2.75
N GLY A 347 11.78 -2.99 -1.63
CA GLY A 347 12.25 -2.11 -0.55
C GLY A 347 12.36 -0.64 -0.98
N SER A 348 11.43 -0.16 -1.81
CA SER A 348 11.46 1.18 -2.40
C SER A 348 10.08 1.82 -2.53
N VAL A 349 10.05 3.11 -2.88
CA VAL A 349 8.85 3.85 -3.28
C VAL A 349 9.09 4.41 -4.68
N SER A 350 8.22 4.12 -5.64
CA SER A 350 8.24 4.79 -6.94
C SER A 350 7.34 6.02 -6.92
N VAL A 351 7.80 7.12 -7.54
CA VAL A 351 7.02 8.36 -7.65
C VAL A 351 6.54 8.49 -9.08
N ILE A 352 5.24 8.45 -9.31
CA ILE A 352 4.62 8.62 -10.62
C ILE A 352 4.07 10.04 -10.75
N SER A 353 4.34 10.71 -11.87
CA SER A 353 3.69 11.98 -12.20
C SER A 353 2.35 11.71 -12.88
N PHE A 354 1.26 12.32 -12.40
CA PHE A 354 -0.04 12.22 -13.05
C PHE A 354 -0.03 12.84 -14.45
N ALA A 355 0.60 14.02 -14.61
CA ALA A 355 0.72 14.69 -15.90
C ALA A 355 1.48 13.84 -16.94
N ARG A 356 2.58 13.18 -16.53
CA ARG A 356 3.41 12.37 -17.44
C ARG A 356 2.97 10.91 -17.53
N ARG A 357 2.09 10.46 -16.63
CA ARG A 357 1.62 9.06 -16.47
C ARG A 357 2.77 8.04 -16.47
N ARG A 358 3.89 8.37 -15.82
CA ARG A 358 5.09 7.52 -15.69
C ARG A 358 5.90 7.83 -14.43
N PRO A 359 6.76 6.91 -13.96
CA PRO A 359 7.68 7.19 -12.86
C PRO A 359 8.61 8.36 -13.21
N VAL A 360 8.86 9.20 -12.21
CA VAL A 360 9.79 10.34 -12.28
C VAL A 360 10.88 10.25 -11.21
N ASP A 361 10.73 9.35 -10.23
CA ASP A 361 11.72 9.11 -9.18
C ASP A 361 11.53 7.71 -8.55
N THR A 362 12.53 7.22 -7.83
CA THR A 362 12.44 6.02 -6.99
C THR A 362 13.28 6.18 -5.73
N TRP A 363 12.61 6.18 -4.58
CA TRP A 363 13.21 6.32 -3.26
C TRP A 363 13.55 4.95 -2.68
N ARG A 364 14.77 4.77 -2.22
CA ARG A 364 15.23 3.49 -1.65
C ARG A 364 15.27 3.54 -0.13
N ILE A 365 15.00 2.40 0.50
CA ILE A 365 15.25 2.21 1.93
C ILE A 365 16.68 1.67 2.09
N PRO A 366 17.59 2.41 2.74
CA PRO A 366 18.94 1.91 2.98
C PRO A 366 18.91 0.62 3.81
N GLY A 367 19.67 -0.38 3.36
CA GLY A 367 19.66 -1.73 3.93
C GLY A 367 18.42 -2.57 3.58
N GLY A 368 17.60 -2.12 2.63
CA GLY A 368 16.37 -2.82 2.26
C GLY A 368 15.20 -2.52 3.21
N GLY A 369 14.03 -3.04 2.86
CA GLY A 369 12.80 -2.86 3.61
C GLY A 369 11.62 -3.55 2.94
N SER A 370 10.44 -3.45 3.57
CA SER A 370 9.18 -4.01 3.05
C SER A 370 8.04 -2.99 3.09
N PRO A 371 8.22 -1.83 2.42
CA PRO A 371 7.24 -0.75 2.48
C PRO A 371 5.91 -1.22 1.90
N ASP A 372 4.85 -1.03 2.65
CA ASP A 372 3.57 -1.63 2.34
C ASP A 372 2.47 -0.57 2.28
N MET A 373 1.53 -0.54 3.24
CA MET A 373 0.42 0.40 3.22
C MET A 373 0.59 1.48 4.29
N GLY A 374 -0.01 2.65 4.07
CA GLY A 374 -0.01 3.75 5.01
C GLY A 374 -0.70 5.03 4.54
N GLY A 375 0.00 6.16 4.54
CA GLY A 375 -0.62 7.44 4.19
C GLY A 375 0.32 8.65 4.19
N VAL A 376 -0.13 9.71 3.55
CA VAL A 376 0.56 11.01 3.50
C VAL A 376 0.08 11.89 4.65
N SER A 377 0.99 12.60 5.31
CA SER A 377 0.65 13.56 6.37
C SER A 377 -0.27 14.68 5.87
N ALA A 378 -1.03 15.29 6.78
CA ALA A 378 -1.98 16.35 6.44
C ALA A 378 -1.32 17.57 5.77
N ASP A 379 -0.06 17.85 6.09
CA ASP A 379 0.75 18.91 5.48
C ASP A 379 1.44 18.48 4.17
N GLY A 380 1.34 17.21 3.79
CA GLY A 380 1.95 16.65 2.58
C GLY A 380 3.44 16.39 2.67
N ARG A 381 4.10 16.68 3.80
CA ARG A 381 5.58 16.64 3.93
C ARG A 381 6.14 15.26 4.25
N ARG A 382 5.31 14.32 4.71
CA ARG A 382 5.74 12.99 5.13
C ARG A 382 4.87 11.90 4.50
N LEU A 383 5.53 10.89 3.95
CA LEU A 383 4.88 9.63 3.57
C LEU A 383 5.21 8.58 4.64
N TRP A 384 4.17 8.02 5.24
CA TRP A 384 4.26 6.99 6.28
C TRP A 384 3.84 5.65 5.68
N LEU A 385 4.69 4.63 5.79
CA LEU A 385 4.44 3.30 5.24
C LEU A 385 4.78 2.26 6.30
N SER A 386 3.93 1.26 6.48
CA SER A 386 4.29 0.09 7.27
C SER A 386 5.41 -0.69 6.59
N GLY A 387 6.21 -1.38 7.40
CA GLY A 387 7.23 -2.33 6.99
C GLY A 387 6.79 -3.74 7.34
N ARG A 388 5.93 -4.32 6.50
CA ARG A 388 5.19 -5.57 6.77
C ARG A 388 6.05 -6.68 7.35
N TYR A 389 7.21 -6.93 6.75
CA TYR A 389 8.12 -8.02 7.13
C TYR A 389 9.24 -7.59 8.08
N HIS A 390 9.24 -6.32 8.50
CA HIS A 390 10.34 -5.74 9.28
C HIS A 390 9.89 -5.23 10.66
N GLY A 391 8.60 -5.23 10.97
CA GLY A 391 8.09 -4.75 12.26
C GLY A 391 8.39 -3.27 12.51
N VAL A 392 8.38 -2.46 11.45
CA VAL A 392 8.69 -1.02 11.54
C VAL A 392 7.67 -0.18 10.77
N VAL A 393 7.67 1.12 11.03
CA VAL A 393 7.09 2.15 10.15
C VAL A 393 8.23 2.95 9.51
N TYR A 394 8.20 3.09 8.20
CA TYR A 394 9.06 3.97 7.42
C TYR A 394 8.43 5.35 7.29
N VAL A 395 9.23 6.38 7.50
CA VAL A 395 8.82 7.78 7.27
C VAL A 395 9.74 8.39 6.23
N PHE A 396 9.19 8.82 5.10
CA PHE A 396 9.92 9.52 4.04
C PHE A 396 9.58 11.01 4.04
N ASP A 397 10.55 11.85 3.71
CA ASP A 397 10.34 13.24 3.34
C ASP A 397 9.88 13.29 1.88
N THR A 398 8.73 13.89 1.60
CA THR A 398 8.12 13.85 0.26
C THR A 398 8.76 14.80 -0.74
N GLY A 399 9.49 15.82 -0.26
CA GLY A 399 10.18 16.79 -1.12
C GLY A 399 11.51 16.26 -1.63
N SER A 400 12.25 15.53 -0.79
CA SER A 400 13.57 14.98 -1.10
C SER A 400 13.60 13.47 -1.36
N GLY A 401 12.52 12.76 -1.02
CA GLY A 401 12.45 11.30 -1.08
C GLY A 401 13.29 10.57 -0.05
N ARG A 402 13.93 11.27 0.89
CA ARG A 402 14.83 10.66 1.87
C ARG A 402 14.05 9.96 2.96
N LEU A 403 14.54 8.78 3.35
CA LEU A 403 14.06 8.10 4.56
C LEU A 403 14.49 8.91 5.79
N VAL A 404 13.50 9.39 6.55
CA VAL A 404 13.66 10.19 7.77
C VAL A 404 13.76 9.28 8.99
N ARG A 405 12.90 8.26 9.09
CA ARG A 405 12.85 7.34 10.25
C ARG A 405 12.48 5.91 9.88
N LYS A 406 12.99 4.98 10.68
CA LYS A 406 12.46 3.62 10.87
C LYS A 406 12.01 3.52 12.33
N ILE A 407 10.73 3.30 12.58
CA ILE A 407 10.14 3.31 13.92
C ILE A 407 9.70 1.89 14.26
N PRO A 408 10.29 1.22 15.26
CA PRO A 408 9.85 -0.11 15.69
C PRO A 408 8.38 -0.10 16.15
N VAL A 409 7.64 -1.14 15.75
CA VAL A 409 6.24 -1.42 16.11
C VAL A 409 6.07 -2.94 16.29
N GLY A 410 4.83 -3.42 16.47
CA GLY A 410 4.53 -4.85 16.51
C GLY A 410 4.75 -5.57 15.15
N ALA A 411 4.55 -6.89 15.14
CA ALA A 411 4.78 -7.73 13.97
C ALA A 411 3.67 -7.61 12.92
N GLY A 412 4.05 -7.77 11.65
CA GLY A 412 3.13 -7.68 10.51
C GLY A 412 2.39 -6.34 10.36
N PRO A 413 3.02 -5.16 10.53
CA PRO A 413 2.30 -3.89 10.39
C PRO A 413 1.76 -3.74 8.97
N HIS A 414 0.51 -3.30 8.82
CA HIS A 414 -0.18 -3.26 7.53
C HIS A 414 -0.77 -1.89 7.20
N GLY A 415 -2.08 -1.78 6.94
CA GLY A 415 -2.76 -0.55 6.56
C GLY A 415 -2.85 0.47 7.68
N LEU A 416 -1.75 1.20 7.94
CA LEU A 416 -1.72 2.27 8.93
C LEU A 416 -2.53 3.50 8.50
N ALA A 417 -3.07 4.22 9.48
CA ALA A 417 -3.77 5.49 9.27
C ALA A 417 -2.99 6.64 9.90
N VAL A 418 -2.59 7.60 9.08
CA VAL A 418 -2.18 8.94 9.55
C VAL A 418 -3.44 9.78 9.71
N TYR A 419 -3.70 10.36 10.88
CA TYR A 419 -4.99 11.02 11.17
C TYR A 419 -4.85 12.16 12.21
N PRO A 420 -5.61 13.27 12.13
CA PRO A 420 -6.62 13.61 11.11
C PRO A 420 -6.02 13.94 9.74
N GLN A 421 -6.87 13.98 8.72
CA GLN A 421 -6.50 14.29 7.33
C GLN A 421 -7.40 15.39 6.77
N PRO A 422 -6.90 16.20 5.82
CA PRO A 422 -7.74 17.13 5.07
C PRO A 422 -8.74 16.33 4.23
N GLY A 423 -9.82 17.01 3.86
CA GLY A 423 -10.98 16.40 3.22
C GLY A 423 -12.26 16.67 4.01
N ARG A 424 -13.38 16.61 3.31
CA ARG A 424 -14.73 16.79 3.83
C ARG A 424 -15.28 15.48 4.40
N TYR A 425 -14.97 14.35 3.77
CA TYR A 425 -15.34 13.01 4.20
C TYR A 425 -14.30 11.95 3.78
N SER A 426 -14.44 10.76 4.36
CA SER A 426 -13.65 9.58 4.00
C SER A 426 -14.50 8.63 3.15
N LEU A 427 -13.94 8.15 2.04
CA LEU A 427 -14.52 7.02 1.29
C LEU A 427 -14.09 5.67 1.88
N GLY A 428 -13.27 5.69 2.92
CA GLY A 428 -12.67 4.55 3.59
C GLY A 428 -11.29 4.21 3.07
N HIS A 429 -10.87 2.97 3.31
CA HIS A 429 -9.48 2.55 3.16
C HIS A 429 -8.47 3.47 3.88
N THR A 430 -7.18 3.20 3.76
CA THR A 430 -6.15 4.11 4.24
C THR A 430 -5.91 5.18 3.18
N GLY A 431 -6.44 6.39 3.41
CA GLY A 431 -6.05 7.57 2.62
C GLY A 431 -6.92 7.89 1.40
N ILE A 432 -8.24 7.68 1.44
CA ILE A 432 -9.17 8.16 0.41
C ILE A 432 -10.12 9.19 1.02
N PHE A 433 -9.84 10.47 0.78
CA PHE A 433 -10.63 11.61 1.23
C PHE A 433 -11.06 12.47 0.03
N ARG A 434 -12.15 13.22 0.20
CA ARG A 434 -12.83 14.05 -0.81
C ARG A 434 -13.53 15.24 -0.16
#